data_AF-A0A923FMA2-F1
#
_entry.id   AF-A0A923FMA2-F1
#
_cell.length_a   1.000
_cell.length_b   1.000
_cell.length_c   1.000
_cell.angle_alpha   90.00
_cell.angle_beta   90.00
_cell.angle_gamma   90.00
#
_symmetry.space_group_name_H-M   'P 1'
#
loop_
_entity.id
_entity.type
_entity.pdbx_description
1 polymer ?
#
loop_
_entity_poly.entity_id
_entity_poly.type
_entity_poly.pdbx_seq_one_letter_code
_entity_poly.pdbx_strand_id
1 'polypeptide(L)' 'MGIEEMRDDEFKPTCPKCGGIEFTAVYNRYVARTTQAISMIICADLNCQAVAGVLPTTEVFPE' A
#
# COMPACT_ATOMS: atom_id res chain seq x y z
N MET A 1 21.42 -10.77 -11.71
CA MET A 1 21.17 -10.79 -10.26
C MET A 1 19.89 -11.57 -10.06
N GLY A 2 19.96 -12.66 -9.29
CA GLY A 2 18.78 -13.43 -8.93
C GLY A 2 17.98 -12.72 -7.85
N ILE A 3 16.69 -13.04 -7.72
CA ILE A 3 15.79 -12.49 -6.69
C ILE A 3 16.35 -12.75 -5.28
N GLU A 4 17.19 -13.77 -5.12
CA GLU A 4 17.82 -14.20 -3.87
C GLU A 4 18.93 -13.26 -3.35
N GLU A 5 19.43 -12.32 -4.16
CA GLU A 5 20.54 -11.42 -3.79
C GLU A 5 20.10 -9.97 -3.53
N MET A 6 18.84 -9.64 -3.82
CA MET A 6 18.33 -8.27 -3.68
C MET A 6 17.96 -7.98 -2.23
N ARG A 7 18.45 -6.87 -1.69
CA ARG A 7 17.96 -6.33 -0.42
C ARG A 7 16.61 -5.64 -0.65
N ASP A 8 15.76 -5.61 0.38
CA ASP A 8 14.38 -5.10 0.26
C ASP A 8 14.30 -3.67 -0.30
N ASP A 9 15.35 -2.85 -0.09
CA ASP A 9 15.48 -1.47 -0.58
C ASP A 9 15.83 -1.36 -2.09
N GLU A 10 16.21 -2.45 -2.74
CA GLU A 10 16.46 -2.51 -4.18
C GLU A 10 15.17 -2.74 -4.99
N PHE A 11 14.11 -3.25 -4.35
CA PHE A 11 12.79 -3.34 -4.96
C PHE A 11 12.14 -1.97 -4.97
N LYS A 12 11.89 -1.44 -6.17
CA LYS A 12 11.11 -0.22 -6.40
C LYS A 12 9.75 -0.59 -6.98
N PRO A 13 8.82 -1.12 -6.17
CA PRO A 13 7.48 -1.43 -6.66
C PRO A 13 6.87 -0.16 -7.24
N THR A 14 6.25 -0.29 -8.40
CA THR A 14 5.58 0.82 -9.08
C THR A 14 4.08 0.63 -9.00
N CYS A 15 3.36 1.74 -8.93
CA CYS A 15 1.91 1.72 -9.01
C CYS A 15 1.52 1.12 -10.38
N PRO A 16 0.74 0.03 -10.43
CA PRO A 16 0.39 -0.62 -11.69
C PRO A 16 -0.50 0.26 -12.59
N LYS A 17 -1.08 1.34 -12.04
CA LYS A 17 -1.94 2.27 -12.78
C LYS A 17 -1.17 3.45 -13.38
N CYS A 18 -0.23 4.07 -12.67
CA CYS A 18 0.47 5.28 -13.13
C CYS A 18 2.00 5.19 -13.16
N GLY A 19 2.60 4.10 -12.69
CA GLY A 19 4.06 3.93 -12.62
C GLY A 19 4.74 4.69 -11.47
N GLY A 20 3.99 5.44 -10.65
CA GLY A 20 4.53 6.15 -9.48
C GLY A 20 5.16 5.19 -8.46
N ILE A 21 6.22 5.63 -7.79
CA ILE A 21 6.98 4.82 -6.81
C ILE A 21 6.61 5.14 -5.35
N GLU A 22 5.79 6.17 -5.14
CA GLU A 22 5.40 6.61 -3.81
C GLU A 22 4.01 6.06 -3.45
N PHE A 23 3.92 5.54 -2.23
CA PHE A 23 2.70 4.99 -1.65
C PHE A 23 2.47 5.61 -0.27
N THR A 24 1.21 5.71 0.11
CA THR A 24 0.80 6.21 1.42
C THR A 24 -0.24 5.28 2.04
N ALA A 25 -0.16 5.11 3.35
CA ALA A 25 -1.14 4.38 4.13
C ALA A 25 -2.28 5.32 4.52
N VAL A 26 -3.51 4.95 4.19
CA VAL A 26 -4.71 5.71 4.56
C VAL A 26 -5.68 4.85 5.35
N TYR A 27 -6.24 5.44 6.39
CA TYR A 27 -7.35 4.84 7.13
C TYR A 27 -8.66 5.16 6.42
N ASN A 28 -9.37 4.15 5.94
CA ASN A 28 -10.66 4.36 5.28
C ASN A 28 -11.75 3.52 5.95
N ARG A 29 -12.70 4.23 6.58
CA ARG A 29 -13.86 3.65 7.27
C ARG A 29 -14.95 3.14 6.32
N TYR A 30 -14.83 3.35 5.01
CA TYR A 30 -15.85 3.05 4.01
C TYR A 30 -15.73 1.64 3.40
N VAL A 31 -14.86 0.76 3.92
CA VAL A 31 -14.89 -0.65 3.52
C VAL A 31 -16.16 -1.29 4.09
N ALA A 32 -17.16 -1.52 3.24
CA ALA A 32 -18.39 -2.16 3.66
C ALA A 32 -18.15 -3.64 4.00
N ARG A 33 -18.88 -4.15 5.00
CA ARG A 33 -18.91 -5.58 5.38
C ARG A 33 -17.63 -6.15 6.01
N THR A 34 -16.76 -5.31 6.57
CA THR A 34 -15.69 -5.76 7.48
C THR A 34 -16.06 -5.47 8.93
N THR A 35 -15.82 -6.44 9.81
CA THR A 35 -15.93 -6.25 11.27
C THR A 35 -14.67 -5.62 11.88
N GLN A 36 -13.60 -5.51 11.10
CA GLN A 36 -12.29 -5.02 11.53
C GLN A 36 -11.95 -3.69 10.87
N ALA A 37 -11.17 -2.87 11.57
CA ALA A 37 -10.56 -1.66 11.03
C ALA A 37 -9.51 -2.03 9.97
N ILE A 38 -9.63 -1.47 8.77
CA ILE A 38 -8.75 -1.73 7.64
C ILE A 38 -8.05 -0.43 7.22
N SER A 39 -6.76 -0.55 6.94
CA SER A 39 -5.95 0.48 6.27
C SER A 39 -5.67 0.06 4.83
N MET A 40 -5.58 1.04 3.94
CA MET A 40 -5.25 0.81 2.54
C MET A 40 -3.90 1.42 2.23
N ILE A 41 -3.08 0.70 1.47
CA ILE A 41 -1.88 1.24 0.86
C ILE A 41 -2.27 1.73 -0.53
N ILE A 42 -2.17 3.03 -0.77
CA ILE A 42 -2.58 3.66 -2.02
C ILE A 42 -1.39 4.37 -2.68
N CYS A 43 -1.44 4.54 -4.01
CA CYS A 43 -0.51 5.40 -4.71
C CYS A 43 -0.65 6.85 -4.20
N ALA A 44 0.49 7.50 -3.89
CA ALA A 44 0.51 8.85 -3.34
C ALA A 44 0.20 9.95 -4.38
N ASP A 45 0.25 9.63 -5.67
CA ASP A 45 -0.18 10.55 -6.73
C ASP A 45 -1.69 10.83 -6.59
N LEU A 46 -2.02 12.09 -6.33
CA LEU A 46 -3.38 12.58 -6.12
C LEU A 46 -4.31 12.37 -7.32
N ASN A 47 -3.76 12.23 -8.53
CA ASN A 47 -4.53 11.94 -9.74
C ASN A 47 -4.75 10.43 -9.94
N CYS A 48 -3.99 9.58 -9.25
CA CYS A 48 -4.02 8.14 -9.41
C CYS A 48 -4.78 7.45 -8.28
N GLN A 49 -4.28 7.59 -7.04
CA GLN A 49 -4.77 7.00 -5.79
C GLN A 49 -5.21 5.52 -5.88
N ALA A 50 -4.58 4.72 -6.77
CA ALA A 50 -4.90 3.31 -6.90
C ALA A 50 -4.54 2.55 -5.61
N VAL A 51 -5.44 1.65 -5.18
CA VAL A 51 -5.20 0.77 -4.03
C VAL A 51 -4.23 -0.33 -4.45
N ALA A 52 -3.08 -0.40 -3.78
CA ALA A 52 -2.07 -1.44 -3.95
C ALA A 52 -2.32 -2.62 -3.01
N GLY A 53 -2.92 -2.37 -1.84
CA GLY A 53 -3.21 -3.41 -0.86
C GLY A 53 -4.11 -2.94 0.27
N VAL A 54 -4.65 -3.91 1.00
CA VAL A 54 -5.48 -3.70 2.20
C VAL A 54 -4.93 -4.56 3.33
N LEU A 55 -4.80 -3.97 4.52
CA LEU A 55 -4.22 -4.62 5.70
C LEU A 55 -5.03 -4.24 6.95
N PRO A 56 -5.05 -5.07 8.00
CA PRO A 56 -5.58 -4.66 9.30
C PRO A 56 -4.87 -3.39 9.77
N THR A 57 -5.63 -2.44 10.33
CA THR A 57 -5.05 -1.15 10.75
C THR A 57 -3.90 -1.30 11.73
N THR A 58 -3.94 -2.31 12.60
CA THR A 58 -2.89 -2.63 13.60
C THR A 58 -1.55 -3.04 12.99
N GLU A 59 -1.56 -3.60 11.77
CA GLU A 59 -0.33 -3.99 11.05
C GLU A 59 0.34 -2.80 10.36
N VAL A 60 -0.43 -1.74 10.09
CA VAL A 60 0.06 -0.53 9.39
C VAL A 60 0.42 0.59 10.36
N PHE A 61 -0.37 0.71 11.43
CA PHE A 61 -0.18 1.69 12.50
C PHE A 61 -0.14 0.93 13.84
N PRO A 62 1.01 0.32 14.19
CA PRO A 62 1.20 -0.24 15.52
C PRO A 62 1.15 0.90 16.56
N GLU A 63 0.49 0.65 17.71
CA GLU A 63 0.39 1.60 18.84
C GLU A 63 1.76 2.01 19.41
#